data_AF-A0A833M728-F1
#
_entry.id   AF-A0A833M728-F1
#
_cell.length_a   1.000
_cell.length_b   1.000
_cell.length_c   1.000
_cell.angle_alpha   90.00
_cell.angle_beta   90.00
_cell.angle_gamma   90.00
#
_symmetry.space_group_name_H-M   'P 1'
#
loop_
_entity.id
_entity.type
_entity.pdbx_description
1 polymer ?
#
loop_
_entity_poly.entity_id
_entity_poly.type
_entity_poly.pdbx_seq_one_letter_code
_entity_poly.pdbx_strand_id
1 'polypeptide(L)'
;MEDYLEMIYRTCIKDGYIRVNQLARKLNVRPSSATKIVQKLSELELIVYQRYGIIQLTQEGKTIGEFLLKRHEIIQRFLRNLGIEETLLKDTELIEHDVSTRTLEVIDLFNNFLQLNPEIQKQYEAFRIKSDE
;
A
#
# COMPACT_ATOMS: atom_id res chain seq x y z
N MET A 1 -11.74 0.79 1.18
CA MET A 1 -11.67 1.67 2.39
C MET A 1 -10.23 1.73 2.86
N GLU A 2 -9.56 0.57 2.89
CA GLU A 2 -8.12 0.45 3.09
C GLU A 2 -7.32 1.41 2.20
N ASP A 3 -7.56 1.45 0.88
CA ASP A 3 -6.85 2.34 -0.07
C ASP A 3 -6.96 3.81 0.32
N TYR A 4 -8.10 4.20 0.87
CA TYR A 4 -8.30 5.57 1.35
C TYR A 4 -7.43 5.84 2.56
N LEU A 5 -7.46 4.96 3.54
CA LEU A 5 -6.67 5.13 4.76
C LEU A 5 -5.17 5.06 4.48
N GLU A 6 -4.74 4.16 3.61
CA GLU A 6 -3.37 4.03 3.14
C GLU A 6 -2.93 5.30 2.38
N MET A 7 -3.73 5.79 1.43
CA MET A 7 -3.40 7.01 0.68
C MET A 7 -3.38 8.26 1.58
N ILE A 8 -4.29 8.32 2.56
CA ILE A 8 -4.28 9.35 3.61
C ILE A 8 -2.97 9.24 4.40
N TYR A 9 -2.58 8.05 4.84
CA TYR A 9 -1.33 7.82 5.56
C TYR A 9 -0.10 8.25 4.75
N ARG A 10 0.06 7.73 3.53
CA ARG A 10 1.16 8.09 2.62
C ARG A 10 1.31 9.61 2.43
N THR A 11 0.21 10.35 2.41
CA THR A 11 0.24 11.81 2.24
C THR A 11 0.47 12.53 3.58
N CYS A 12 -0.20 12.12 4.65
CA CYS A 12 -0.12 12.74 5.97
C CYS A 12 1.25 12.57 6.62
N ILE A 13 2.00 11.49 6.36
CA ILE A 13 3.38 11.35 6.88
C ILE A 13 4.33 12.41 6.31
N LYS A 14 4.03 12.91 5.10
CA LYS A 14 4.85 13.90 4.40
C LYS A 14 4.39 15.33 4.69
N ASP A 15 3.08 15.55 4.61
CA ASP A 15 2.50 16.90 4.58
C ASP A 15 1.73 17.24 5.88
N GLY A 16 1.54 16.27 6.78
CA GLY A 16 0.78 16.41 8.04
C GLY A 16 -0.75 16.35 7.89
N TYR A 17 -1.26 16.46 6.66
CA TYR A 17 -2.68 16.40 6.34
C TYR A 17 -2.90 16.10 4.84
N ILE A 18 -4.13 15.79 4.46
CA ILE A 18 -4.56 15.73 3.05
C ILE A 18 -5.93 16.40 2.90
N ARG A 19 -6.21 17.02 1.74
CA ARG A 19 -7.56 17.53 1.43
C ARG A 19 -8.39 16.50 0.70
N VAL A 20 -9.71 16.44 0.96
CA VAL A 20 -10.62 15.47 0.30
C VAL A 20 -10.56 15.54 -1.24
N ASN A 21 -10.42 16.73 -1.82
CA ASN A 21 -10.28 16.90 -3.28
C ASN A 21 -8.94 16.36 -3.79
N GLN A 22 -7.87 16.46 -3.00
CA GLN A 22 -6.57 15.88 -3.34
C GLN A 22 -6.60 14.36 -3.23
N LEU A 23 -7.25 13.83 -2.19
CA LEU A 23 -7.48 12.40 -2.00
C LEU A 23 -8.25 11.79 -3.17
N ALA A 24 -9.36 12.43 -3.56
CA ALA A 24 -10.18 11.98 -4.69
C ALA A 24 -9.37 11.91 -6.00
N ARG A 25 -8.52 12.92 -6.27
CA ARG A 25 -7.62 12.91 -7.45
C ARG A 25 -6.59 11.80 -7.38
N LYS A 26 -5.94 11.60 -6.22
CA LYS A 26 -4.92 10.56 -6.02
C LYS A 26 -5.46 9.14 -6.21
N LEU A 27 -6.71 8.91 -5.80
CA LEU A 27 -7.40 7.62 -5.94
C LEU A 27 -8.19 7.48 -7.24
N ASN A 28 -8.14 8.48 -8.13
CA ASN A 28 -8.91 8.52 -9.37
C ASN A 28 -10.42 8.25 -9.18
N VAL A 29 -11.02 8.85 -8.15
CA VAL A 29 -12.45 8.74 -7.85
C VAL A 29 -13.16 10.09 -7.89
N ARG A 30 -14.49 10.07 -7.94
CA ARG A 30 -15.30 11.29 -7.80
C ARG A 30 -15.18 11.85 -6.37
N PRO A 31 -15.14 13.19 -6.20
CA PRO A 31 -15.10 13.81 -4.87
C PRO A 31 -16.23 13.38 -3.95
N SER A 32 -17.45 13.19 -4.49
CA SER A 32 -18.60 12.71 -3.73
C SER A 32 -18.40 11.29 -3.17
N SER A 33 -17.79 10.39 -3.96
CA SER A 33 -17.42 9.05 -3.51
C SER A 33 -16.38 9.11 -2.39
N ALA A 34 -15.39 9.98 -2.54
CA ALA A 34 -14.35 10.15 -1.53
C ALA A 34 -14.90 10.67 -0.20
N THR A 35 -15.78 11.68 -0.23
CA THR A 35 -16.43 12.21 0.97
C THR A 35 -17.17 11.12 1.75
N LYS A 36 -17.88 10.22 1.07
CA LYS A 36 -18.63 9.14 1.73
C LYS A 36 -17.70 8.18 2.48
N ILE A 37 -16.55 7.82 1.90
CA ILE A 37 -15.58 6.94 2.56
C ILE A 37 -14.85 7.66 3.70
N VAL A 38 -14.51 8.94 3.50
CA VAL A 38 -13.92 9.80 4.54
C VAL A 38 -14.85 9.93 5.75
N GLN A 39 -16.15 10.12 5.53
CA GLN A 39 -17.12 10.16 6.63
C GLN A 39 -17.12 8.84 7.42
N LYS A 40 -17.14 7.69 6.75
CA LYS A 40 -17.04 6.38 7.42
C LYS A 40 -15.75 6.20 8.20
N LEU A 41 -14.61 6.61 7.63
CA LEU A 41 -13.32 6.56 8.35
C LEU A 41 -13.33 7.47 9.58
N SER A 42 -14.03 8.60 9.53
CA SER A 42 -14.20 9.51 10.66
C SER A 42 -15.13 8.93 11.73
N GLU A 43 -16.20 8.24 11.33
CA GLU A 43 -17.11 7.50 12.24
C GLU A 43 -16.40 6.36 12.96
N LEU A 44 -15.42 5.73 12.30
CA LEU A 44 -14.53 4.72 12.88
C LEU A 44 -13.37 5.32 13.70
N GLU A 45 -13.35 6.63 13.92
CA GLU A 45 -12.29 7.34 14.67
C GLU A 45 -10.87 7.14 14.12
N LEU A 46 -10.72 6.75 12.85
CA LEU A 46 -9.43 6.57 12.20
C LEU A 46 -8.87 7.90 11.65
N ILE A 47 -9.75 8.86 11.39
CA ILE A 47 -9.37 10.19 10.91
C ILE A 47 -10.17 11.29 11.61
N VAL A 48 -9.62 12.49 11.57
CA VAL A 48 -10.33 13.73 11.91
C VAL A 48 -10.62 14.49 10.62
N TYR A 49 -11.90 14.72 10.34
CA TYR A 49 -12.35 15.54 9.21
C TYR A 49 -12.75 16.94 9.68
N GLN A 50 -12.01 17.95 9.21
CA GLN A 50 -12.16 19.35 9.63
C GLN A 50 -12.78 20.23 8.53
N ARG A 51 -13.10 21.48 8.90
CA ARG A 51 -13.53 22.51 7.93
C ARG A 51 -12.52 22.64 6.78
N TYR A 52 -13.02 23.08 5.63
CA TYR A 52 -12.25 23.19 4.37
C TYR A 52 -11.76 21.85 3.80
N GLY A 53 -12.32 20.73 4.27
CA GLY A 53 -12.05 19.41 3.73
C GLY A 53 -10.67 18.85 4.11
N ILE A 54 -10.11 19.33 5.22
CA ILE A 54 -8.83 18.84 5.76
C ILE A 54 -9.06 17.52 6.49
N ILE A 55 -8.21 16.54 6.19
CA ILE A 55 -8.20 15.21 6.77
C ILE A 55 -6.86 15.00 7.47
N GLN A 56 -6.91 14.58 8.73
CA GLN A 56 -5.74 14.18 9.52
C GLN A 56 -5.97 12.79 10.11
N LEU A 57 -4.89 12.05 10.35
CA LEU A 57 -4.99 10.75 11.01
C LEU A 57 -5.07 10.90 12.52
N THR A 58 -5.91 10.07 13.15
CA THR A 58 -5.79 9.79 14.58
C THR A 58 -4.60 8.88 14.84
N GLN A 59 -4.31 8.59 16.11
CA GLN A 59 -3.24 7.65 16.44
C GLN A 59 -3.55 6.23 15.93
N GLU A 60 -4.79 5.79 16.06
CA GLU A 60 -5.23 4.48 15.55
C GLU A 60 -5.18 4.42 14.02
N GLY A 61 -5.66 5.47 13.33
CA GLY A 61 -5.55 5.55 11.87
C GLY A 61 -4.11 5.53 11.37
N LYS A 62 -3.15 6.11 12.11
CA LYS A 62 -1.73 5.99 11.78
C LYS A 62 -1.26 4.55 11.86
N THR A 63 -1.57 3.83 12.94
CA THR A 63 -1.16 2.43 13.11
C THR A 63 -1.72 1.53 12.01
N ILE A 64 -3.00 1.69 11.66
CA ILE A 64 -3.60 0.90 10.58
C ILE A 64 -3.04 1.32 9.22
N GLY A 65 -2.93 2.63 8.96
CA GLY A 65 -2.36 3.15 7.71
C GLY A 65 -0.91 2.71 7.48
N GLU A 66 -0.10 2.64 8.53
CA GLU A 66 1.26 2.10 8.50
C GLU A 66 1.26 0.61 8.13
N PHE A 67 0.38 -0.18 8.75
CA PHE A 67 0.23 -1.60 8.40
C PHE A 67 -0.16 -1.80 6.94
N LEU A 68 -1.12 -1.01 6.43
CA LEU A 68 -1.56 -1.08 5.02
C LEU A 68 -0.41 -0.74 4.07
N LEU A 69 0.34 0.33 4.34
CA LEU A 69 1.52 0.68 3.54
C LEU A 69 2.58 -0.42 3.58
N LYS A 70 2.86 -0.98 4.75
CA LYS A 70 3.84 -2.07 4.90
C LYS A 70 3.41 -3.31 4.12
N ARG A 71 2.12 -3.66 4.15
CA ARG A 71 1.55 -4.77 3.37
C ARG A 71 1.78 -4.55 1.87
N HIS A 72 1.48 -3.37 1.37
CA HIS A 72 1.75 -2.98 -0.02
C HIS A 72 3.23 -3.15 -0.40
N GLU A 73 4.14 -2.63 0.43
CA GLU A 73 5.58 -2.69 0.17
C GLU A 73 6.11 -4.14 0.17
N ILE A 74 5.62 -4.99 1.06
CA ILE A 74 5.99 -6.42 1.11
C ILE A 74 5.58 -7.13 -0.18
N ILE A 75 4.33 -6.95 -0.61
CA ILE A 75 3.82 -7.60 -1.83
C ILE A 75 4.52 -7.05 -3.06
N GLN A 76 4.66 -5.73 -3.18
CA GLN A 76 5.35 -5.11 -4.30
C GLN A 76 6.81 -5.58 -4.40
N ARG A 77 7.53 -5.64 -3.27
CA ARG A 77 8.91 -6.14 -3.24
C ARG A 77 8.99 -7.60 -3.68
N PHE A 78 8.03 -8.42 -3.26
CA PHE A 78 7.96 -9.82 -3.66
C PHE A 78 7.75 -9.99 -5.15
N LEU A 79 6.75 -9.32 -5.73
CA LEU A 79 6.49 -9.39 -7.17
C LEU A 79 7.67 -8.87 -7.99
N ARG A 80 8.33 -7.80 -7.52
CA ARG A 80 9.56 -7.29 -8.14
C ARG A 80 10.69 -8.33 -8.09
N ASN A 81 10.88 -9.02 -6.97
CA ASN A 81 11.87 -10.09 -6.85
C ASN A 81 11.60 -11.25 -7.81
N LEU A 82 10.33 -11.51 -8.14
CA LEU A 82 9.94 -12.48 -9.17
C LEU A 82 10.22 -11.99 -10.61
N GLY A 83 10.41 -10.69 -10.81
CA GLY A 83 10.64 -10.08 -12.13
C GLY A 83 9.43 -9.44 -12.77
N ILE A 84 8.36 -9.23 -12.01
CA ILE A 84 7.16 -8.60 -12.51
C ILE A 84 7.41 -7.09 -12.56
N GLU A 85 7.42 -6.53 -13.77
CA GLU A 85 7.59 -5.08 -13.99
C GLU A 85 6.33 -4.44 -14.57
N GLU A 86 5.79 -4.97 -15.66
CA GLU A 86 4.66 -4.37 -16.39
C GLU A 86 3.38 -4.29 -15.55
N THR A 87 3.04 -5.36 -14.86
CA THR A 87 1.80 -5.45 -14.05
C THR A 87 2.03 -5.15 -12.57
N LEU A 88 3.25 -4.74 -12.17
CA LEU A 88 3.68 -4.68 -10.77
C LEU A 88 2.69 -3.93 -9.86
N LEU A 89 2.29 -2.72 -10.24
CA LEU A 89 1.38 -1.91 -9.43
C LEU A 89 0.00 -2.56 -9.33
N LYS A 90 -0.57 -2.95 -10.47
CA LYS A 90 -1.91 -3.55 -10.55
C LYS A 90 -1.99 -4.84 -9.74
N ASP A 91 -1.00 -5.73 -9.89
CA ASP A 91 -1.01 -7.02 -9.21
C ASP A 91 -0.74 -6.85 -7.71
N THR A 92 0.06 -5.85 -7.30
CA THR A 92 0.22 -5.51 -5.88
C THR A 92 -1.12 -5.11 -5.27
N GLU A 93 -1.84 -4.16 -5.89
CA GLU A 93 -3.15 -3.69 -5.43
C GLU A 93 -4.17 -4.83 -5.36
N LEU A 94 -4.17 -5.75 -6.33
CA LEU A 94 -5.09 -6.90 -6.30
C LEU A 94 -4.77 -7.90 -5.19
N ILE A 95 -3.48 -8.22 -4.99
CA ILE A 95 -3.08 -9.25 -4.03
C ILE A 95 -3.18 -8.75 -2.59
N GLU A 96 -2.86 -7.48 -2.32
CA GLU A 96 -2.79 -6.97 -0.96
C GLU A 96 -4.14 -6.97 -0.23
N HIS A 97 -5.27 -6.94 -0.95
CA HIS A 97 -6.60 -6.97 -0.35
C HIS A 97 -7.03 -8.35 0.17
N ASP A 98 -6.52 -9.43 -0.44
CA ASP A 98 -6.97 -10.79 -0.17
C ASP A 98 -5.89 -11.67 0.49
N VAL A 99 -4.68 -11.12 0.72
CA VAL A 99 -3.58 -11.86 1.35
C VAL A 99 -3.78 -11.99 2.86
N SER A 100 -3.69 -13.23 3.37
CA SER A 100 -3.73 -13.47 4.81
C SER A 100 -2.48 -12.92 5.52
N THR A 101 -2.61 -12.52 6.78
CA THR A 101 -1.47 -12.08 7.61
C THR A 101 -0.34 -13.11 7.62
N ARG A 102 -0.68 -14.40 7.72
CA ARG A 102 0.32 -15.47 7.73
C ARG A 102 1.08 -15.57 6.41
N THR A 103 0.38 -15.46 5.28
CA THR A 103 1.01 -15.45 3.96
C THR A 103 1.91 -14.24 3.80
N LEU A 104 1.46 -13.06 4.23
CA LEU A 104 2.24 -11.82 4.20
C LEU A 104 3.54 -11.93 4.99
N GLU A 105 3.50 -12.48 6.20
CA GLU A 105 4.69 -12.72 7.04
C GLU A 105 5.72 -13.63 6.35
N VAL A 106 5.26 -14.70 5.71
CA VAL A 106 6.14 -15.64 5.00
C VAL A 106 6.75 -15.00 3.76
N ILE A 107 5.97 -14.21 3.01
CA ILE A 107 6.47 -13.41 1.89
C ILE A 107 7.53 -12.41 2.37
N ASP A 108 7.29 -11.72 3.48
CA ASP A 108 8.25 -10.77 4.03
C ASP A 108 9.56 -11.46 4.46
N LEU A 109 9.46 -12.62 5.11
CA LEU A 109 10.62 -13.44 5.44
C LEU A 109 11.41 -13.84 4.19
N PHE A 110 10.72 -14.26 3.13
CA PHE A 110 11.37 -14.62 1.86
C PHE A 110 12.05 -13.42 1.20
N ASN A 111 11.39 -12.25 1.18
CA ASN A 111 11.99 -11.01 0.68
C ASN A 111 13.27 -10.67 1.45
N ASN A 112 13.24 -10.78 2.79
CA ASN A 112 14.40 -10.52 3.62
C ASN A 112 15.52 -11.54 3.39
N PHE A 113 15.19 -12.82 3.18
CA PHE A 113 16.16 -13.84 2.79
C PHE A 113 16.87 -13.48 1.48
N LEU A 114 16.13 -13.09 0.43
CA LEU A 114 16.74 -12.69 -0.84
C LEU A 114 17.62 -11.45 -0.68
N GLN A 115 17.15 -10.44 0.06
CA GLN A 115 17.91 -9.23 0.33
C GLN A 115 19.25 -9.52 1.04
N LEU A 116 19.27 -10.48 1.97
CA LEU A 116 20.48 -10.91 2.68
C LEU A 116 21.37 -11.85 1.85
N ASN A 117 20.86 -12.42 0.76
CA ASN A 117 21.57 -13.36 -0.10
C ASN A 117 21.53 -12.91 -1.57
N PRO A 118 22.16 -11.78 -1.93
CA PRO A 118 22.07 -11.19 -3.28
C PRO A 118 22.59 -12.12 -4.39
N GLU A 119 23.50 -13.04 -4.08
CA GLU A 119 23.97 -14.03 -5.07
C GLU A 119 22.89 -15.04 -5.45
N ILE A 120 22.01 -15.42 -4.52
CA ILE A 120 20.86 -16.29 -4.81
C ILE A 120 19.86 -15.54 -5.69
N GLN A 121 19.61 -14.26 -5.40
CA GLN A 121 18.75 -13.44 -6.24
C GLN A 121 19.29 -13.35 -7.68
N LYS A 122 20.59 -13.08 -7.86
CA LYS A 122 21.23 -13.07 -9.20
C LYS A 122 21.14 -14.42 -9.90
N GLN A 123 21.29 -15.52 -9.17
CA GLN A 123 21.12 -16.87 -9.72
C GLN A 123 19.70 -17.08 -10.25
N TYR A 124 18.68 -16.66 -9.49
CA TYR A 124 17.29 -16.72 -9.92
C TYR A 124 17.02 -15.83 -11.14
N GLU A 125 17.52 -14.59 -11.14
CA GLU A 125 17.41 -13.68 -12.29
C GLU A 125 18.04 -14.28 -13.55
N ALA A 126 19.24 -14.86 -13.44
CA ALA A 126 19.91 -15.53 -14.55
C ALA A 126 19.15 -16.78 -15.04
N PHE A 127 18.51 -17.54 -14.14
CA PHE A 127 17.65 -18.67 -14.50
C PHE A 127 16.40 -18.21 -15.25
N ARG A 128 15.78 -17.12 -14.80
CA ARG A 128 14.58 -16.55 -15.43
C ARG A 128 14.87 -16.09 -16.86
N ILE A 129 15.93 -15.30 -17.06
CA ILE A 129 16.31 -14.78 -18.39
C ILE A 129 16.51 -15.92 -19.40
N LYS A 130 17.16 -17.01 -19.00
CA LYS A 130 17.37 -18.19 -19.87
C LYS A 130 16.08 -18.94 -20.22
N SER A 131 15.02 -18.77 -19.42
CA SER A 131 13.74 -19.46 -19.61
C SER A 131 12.76 -18.65 -20.46
N ASP A 132 13.01 -17.35 -20.62
CA ASP A 132 12.24 -16.43 -21.46
C ASP A 132 12.79 -16.32 -22.90
N GLU A 133 13.97 -16.92 -23.17
CA GLU A 133 14.57 -17.11 -24.50
C GLU A 133 14.09 -18.40 -25.20
#